data_AF-A0A962UTD4-F1
#
_entry.id   AF-A0A962UTD4-F1
#
_cell.length_a   1.000
_cell.length_b   1.000
_cell.length_c   1.000
_cell.angle_alpha   90.00
_cell.angle_beta   90.00
_cell.angle_gamma   90.00
#
_symmetry.space_group_name_H-M   'P 1'
#
loop_
_entity.id
_entity.type
_entity.pdbx_description
1 polymer ?
#
loop_
_entity_poly.entity_id
_entity_poly.type
_entity_poly.pdbx_seq_one_letter_code
_entity_poly.pdbx_strand_id
1 'polypeptide(L)'
;MKFPQRIVRLLILVALLPLAACRTNPFADELPESLTSQVRTFEDIVRWRALHKMYVFQKLADGETVEVQPGLENVRVTGYELIEPLNMVEPYRWRQAVAIDYVLTDRQVVRQIIDYQVWESEDEGKTWYRTTPVPQFR
;
A
#
# COMPACT_ATOMS: atom_id res chain seq x y z
N MET A 1 -43.24 40.56 3.54
CA MET A 1 -43.60 39.50 2.56
C MET A 1 -43.43 38.15 3.23
N LYS A 2 -44.51 37.39 3.44
CA LYS A 2 -44.45 36.03 4.03
C LYS A 2 -44.24 35.03 2.89
N PHE A 3 -43.04 34.43 2.81
CA PHE A 3 -42.81 33.33 1.87
C PHE A 3 -43.74 32.17 2.25
N PRO A 4 -44.50 31.61 1.29
CA PRO A 4 -45.42 30.53 1.60
C PRO A 4 -44.62 29.32 2.08
N GLN A 5 -44.91 28.88 3.30
CA GLN A 5 -44.22 27.81 4.04
C GLN A 5 -44.10 26.49 3.24
N ARG A 6 -44.96 26.29 2.24
CA ARG A 6 -44.92 25.17 1.29
C ARG A 6 -43.74 25.24 0.31
N ILE A 7 -43.36 26.44 -0.15
CA ILE A 7 -42.22 26.65 -1.06
C ILE A 7 -40.89 26.43 -0.32
N VAL A 8 -40.81 26.86 0.95
CA VAL A 8 -39.62 26.65 1.78
C VAL A 8 -39.39 25.15 2.05
N ARG A 9 -40.47 24.39 2.33
CA ARG A 9 -40.38 22.92 2.52
C ARG A 9 -39.97 22.20 1.23
N LEU A 10 -40.49 22.64 0.08
CA LEU A 10 -40.13 22.07 -1.22
C LEU A 10 -38.66 22.33 -1.56
N LEU A 11 -38.15 23.54 -1.30
CA LEU A 11 -36.74 23.90 -1.51
C LEU A 11 -35.79 23.09 -0.62
N ILE A 12 -36.15 22.85 0.65
CA ILE A 12 -35.35 22.01 1.56
C ILE A 12 -35.32 20.55 1.09
N LEU A 13 -36.44 20.02 0.59
CA LEU A 13 -36.50 18.65 0.06
C LEU A 13 -35.65 18.48 -1.21
N VAL A 14 -35.64 19.50 -2.08
CA VAL A 14 -34.85 19.49 -3.32
C VAL A 14 -33.35 19.66 -3.05
N ALA A 15 -32.98 20.44 -2.02
CA ALA A 15 -31.59 20.64 -1.62
C ALA A 15 -30.93 19.39 -1.00
N LEU A 16 -31.71 18.38 -0.59
CA LEU A 16 -31.21 17.12 -0.03
C LEU A 16 -30.95 16.03 -1.10
N LEU A 17 -31.45 16.20 -2.34
CA LEU A 17 -31.26 15.24 -3.43
C LEU A 17 -29.80 15.08 -3.95
N PRO A 18 -28.89 16.07 -3.91
CA PRO A 18 -27.55 15.88 -4.47
C PRO A 18 -26.59 15.07 -3.57
N LEU A 19 -26.99 14.70 -2.34
CA LEU A 19 -26.13 13.93 -1.41
C LEU A 19 -26.02 12.44 -1.76
N ALA A 20 -26.90 11.91 -2.62
CA ALA A 20 -26.87 10.49 -3.03
C ALA A 20 -25.90 10.22 -4.20
N ALA A 21 -25.16 11.23 -4.68
CA ALA A 21 -24.29 11.11 -5.85
C ALA A 21 -22.83 10.78 -5.55
N CYS A 22 -22.49 10.34 -4.32
CA CYS A 22 -21.20 9.70 -4.04
C CYS A 22 -21.16 8.32 -4.67
N ARG A 23 -20.93 8.29 -5.99
CA ARG A 23 -20.85 7.09 -6.81
C ARG A 23 -19.52 6.37 -6.53
N THR A 24 -19.59 5.14 -6.02
CA THR A 24 -18.48 4.17 -6.04
C THR A 24 -18.07 3.93 -7.49
N ASN A 25 -16.77 4.01 -7.78
CA ASN A 25 -16.22 3.87 -9.13
C ASN A 25 -16.49 2.44 -9.67
N PRO A 26 -17.37 2.26 -10.66
CA PRO A 26 -17.75 0.92 -11.14
C PRO A 26 -16.71 0.28 -12.08
N PHE A 27 -15.59 0.98 -12.33
CA PHE A 27 -14.53 0.56 -13.25
C PHE A 27 -13.18 0.35 -12.57
N ALA A 28 -13.11 0.47 -11.24
CA ALA A 28 -11.96 0.00 -10.50
C ALA A 28 -12.20 -1.48 -10.18
N ASP A 29 -11.32 -2.38 -10.61
CA ASP A 29 -11.19 -3.66 -9.92
C ASP A 29 -11.03 -3.33 -8.43
N GLU A 30 -11.97 -3.79 -7.60
CA GLU A 30 -12.00 -3.40 -6.18
C GLU A 30 -10.70 -3.88 -5.54
N LEU A 31 -9.85 -2.92 -5.19
CA LEU A 31 -8.61 -3.17 -4.48
C LEU A 31 -8.93 -3.99 -3.22
N PRO A 32 -8.42 -5.23 -3.09
CA PRO A 32 -8.76 -6.08 -1.96
C PRO A 32 -8.35 -5.43 -0.64
N GLU A 33 -9.25 -5.44 0.34
CA GLU A 33 -8.97 -4.87 1.67
C GLU A 33 -7.81 -5.61 2.36
N SER A 34 -7.75 -6.94 2.20
CA SER A 34 -6.65 -7.79 2.69
C SER A 34 -5.31 -7.38 2.09
N LEU A 35 -5.25 -7.11 0.77
CA LEU A 35 -4.03 -6.61 0.11
C LEU A 35 -3.65 -5.22 0.64
N THR A 36 -4.63 -4.32 0.75
CA THR A 36 -4.40 -2.97 1.28
C THR A 36 -3.81 -3.01 2.69
N SER A 37 -4.36 -3.87 3.55
CA SER A 37 -3.85 -4.07 4.91
C SER A 37 -2.43 -4.63 4.92
N GLN A 38 -2.14 -5.60 4.05
CA GLN A 38 -0.83 -6.22 3.92
C GLN A 38 0.24 -5.21 3.47
N VAL A 39 -0.06 -4.43 2.43
CA VAL A 39 0.85 -3.40 1.90
C VAL A 39 1.10 -2.29 2.90
N ARG A 40 0.08 -1.84 3.64
CA ARG A 40 0.25 -0.86 4.73
C ARG A 40 1.13 -1.42 5.85
N THR A 41 0.95 -2.69 6.21
CA THR A 41 1.79 -3.34 7.23
C THR A 41 3.24 -3.43 6.77
N PHE A 42 3.47 -3.71 5.48
CA PHE A 42 4.80 -3.69 4.88
C PHE A 42 5.43 -2.29 4.97
N GLU A 43 4.69 -1.25 4.53
CA GLU A 43 5.14 0.15 4.64
C GLU A 43 5.49 0.53 6.09
N ASP A 44 4.61 0.21 7.04
CA ASP A 44 4.84 0.48 8.47
C ASP A 44 6.12 -0.21 8.98
N ILE A 45 6.40 -1.42 8.51
CA ILE A 45 7.63 -2.13 8.86
C ILE A 45 8.84 -1.43 8.29
N VAL A 46 8.81 -1.06 7.00
CA VAL A 46 9.91 -0.36 6.33
C VAL A 46 10.21 0.97 7.02
N ARG A 47 9.17 1.72 7.39
CA ARG A 47 9.34 3.07 7.94
C ARG A 47 9.74 3.07 9.41
N TRP A 48 9.13 2.20 10.21
CA TRP A 48 9.12 2.38 11.67
C TRP A 48 9.60 1.19 12.47
N ARG A 49 9.79 0.03 11.86
CA ARG A 49 10.14 -1.21 12.59
C ARG A 49 11.48 -1.76 12.15
N ALA A 50 11.88 -2.88 12.74
CA ALA A 50 13.11 -3.56 12.38
C ALA A 50 12.99 -4.13 10.96
N LEU A 51 13.86 -3.68 10.05
CA LEU A 51 13.78 -3.97 8.61
C LEU A 51 13.85 -5.46 8.27
N HIS A 52 14.49 -6.30 9.10
CA HIS A 52 14.49 -7.75 8.88
C HIS A 52 13.08 -8.36 8.86
N LYS A 53 12.07 -7.66 9.39
CA LYS A 53 10.68 -8.12 9.35
C LYS A 53 10.03 -8.00 7.96
N MET A 54 10.63 -7.28 7.00
CA MET A 54 10.16 -7.26 5.62
C MET A 54 10.11 -8.66 4.99
N TYR A 55 10.98 -9.56 5.45
CA TYR A 55 11.06 -10.91 4.91
C TYR A 55 9.87 -11.79 5.29
N VAL A 56 9.05 -11.41 6.29
CA VAL A 56 7.82 -12.13 6.64
C VAL A 56 6.80 -12.13 5.51
N PHE A 57 6.88 -11.14 4.62
CA PHE A 57 5.99 -11.03 3.47
C PHE A 57 6.46 -11.86 2.27
N GLN A 58 7.69 -12.37 2.28
CA GLN A 58 8.26 -13.06 1.13
C GLN A 58 7.54 -14.39 0.91
N LYS A 59 7.13 -14.66 -0.33
CA LYS A 59 6.73 -15.99 -0.76
C LYS A 59 7.97 -16.88 -0.78
N LEU A 60 7.93 -17.98 -0.04
CA LEU A 60 9.02 -18.97 0.02
C LEU A 60 8.56 -20.28 -0.61
N ALA A 61 9.46 -20.95 -1.30
CA ALA A 61 9.22 -22.33 -1.71
C ALA A 61 9.32 -23.29 -0.51
N ASP A 62 8.72 -24.47 -0.63
CA ASP A 62 8.81 -25.50 0.41
C ASP A 62 10.27 -25.86 0.71
N GLY A 63 10.67 -25.70 1.98
CA GLY A 63 12.03 -25.97 2.45
C GLY A 63 13.04 -24.85 2.18
N GLU A 64 12.62 -23.73 1.57
CA GLU A 64 13.47 -22.55 1.41
C GLU A 64 13.59 -21.78 2.73
N THR A 65 14.82 -21.40 3.08
CA THR A 65 15.11 -20.56 4.24
C THR A 65 15.30 -19.12 3.84
N VAL A 66 14.74 -18.20 4.62
CA VAL A 66 14.95 -16.77 4.46
C VAL A 66 16.40 -16.40 4.77
N GLU A 67 17.14 -15.92 3.78
CA GLU A 67 18.43 -15.26 4.00
C GLU A 67 18.23 -13.75 4.19
N VAL A 68 18.37 -13.29 5.43
CA VAL A 68 18.28 -11.87 5.77
C VAL A 68 19.59 -11.17 5.43
N GLN A 69 19.52 -10.09 4.65
CA GLN A 69 20.72 -9.31 4.31
C GLN A 69 21.37 -8.74 5.58
N PRO A 70 22.71 -8.74 5.67
CA PRO A 70 23.40 -8.16 6.81
C PRO A 70 23.29 -6.63 6.81
N GLY A 71 23.53 -6.00 7.97
CA GLY A 71 23.69 -4.55 8.06
C GLY A 71 22.40 -3.73 8.10
N LEU A 72 21.22 -4.37 8.16
CA LEU A 72 19.93 -3.68 8.23
C LEU A 72 19.79 -2.81 9.49
N GLU A 73 20.51 -3.12 10.56
CA GLU A 73 20.60 -2.31 11.77
C GLU A 73 21.27 -0.95 11.55
N ASN A 74 22.08 -0.82 10.49
CA ASN A 74 22.74 0.42 10.10
C ASN A 74 21.92 1.22 9.08
N VAL A 75 20.70 0.79 8.76
CA VAL A 75 19.82 1.46 7.81
C VAL A 75 18.73 2.21 8.58
N ARG A 76 18.60 3.50 8.31
CA ARG A 76 17.49 4.32 8.80
C ARG A 76 16.69 4.86 7.62
N VAL A 77 15.45 4.38 7.47
CA VAL A 77 14.54 4.92 6.47
C VAL A 77 14.09 6.32 6.88
N THR A 78 14.12 7.25 5.92
CA THR A 78 13.75 8.66 6.09
C THR A 78 12.58 9.07 5.19
N GLY A 79 12.30 8.31 4.13
CA GLY A 79 11.21 8.57 3.20
C GLY A 79 10.65 7.27 2.62
N TYR A 80 9.36 7.29 2.32
CA TYR A 80 8.63 6.21 1.63
C TYR A 80 7.53 6.85 0.79
N GLU A 81 7.71 6.85 -0.53
CA GLU A 81 6.81 7.53 -1.47
C GLU A 81 6.28 6.54 -2.51
N LEU A 82 4.97 6.56 -2.75
CA LEU A 82 4.35 5.77 -3.82
C LEU A 82 4.62 6.45 -5.17
N ILE A 83 5.37 5.75 -6.03
CA ILE A 83 5.66 6.18 -7.41
C ILE A 83 4.56 5.67 -8.33
N GLU A 84 4.20 4.39 -8.19
CA GLU A 84 3.10 3.75 -8.89
C GLU A 84 2.17 3.14 -7.84
N PRO A 85 0.87 3.50 -7.82
CA PRO A 85 -0.10 2.91 -6.90
C PRO A 85 -0.32 1.42 -7.22
N LEU A 86 -1.01 0.71 -6.33
CA LEU A 86 -1.41 -0.68 -6.58
C LEU A 86 -2.26 -0.79 -7.84
N ASN A 87 -1.77 -1.58 -8.80
CA ASN A 87 -2.47 -1.92 -10.03
C ASN A 87 -2.53 -3.44 -10.17
N MET A 88 -3.72 -3.96 -10.52
CA MET A 88 -3.88 -5.38 -10.83
C MET A 88 -3.20 -5.67 -12.18
N VAL A 89 -2.37 -6.70 -12.23
CA VAL A 89 -1.75 -7.17 -13.48
C VAL A 89 -2.40 -8.44 -14.00
N GLU A 90 -2.81 -9.33 -13.09
CA GLU A 90 -3.53 -10.58 -13.34
C GLU A 90 -4.47 -10.83 -12.14
N PRO A 91 -5.49 -11.70 -12.26
CA PRO A 91 -6.31 -12.08 -11.11
C PRO A 91 -5.43 -12.52 -9.93
N TYR A 92 -5.66 -11.94 -8.76
CA TYR A 92 -4.88 -12.19 -7.54
C TYR A 92 -3.39 -11.86 -7.62
N ARG A 93 -3.01 -10.97 -8.56
CA ARG A 93 -1.65 -10.48 -8.73
C ARG A 93 -1.64 -8.98 -8.96
N TRP A 94 -0.94 -8.27 -8.09
CA TRP A 94 -0.91 -6.81 -8.05
C TRP A 94 0.53 -6.33 -8.03
N ARG A 95 0.77 -5.14 -8.58
CA ARG A 95 2.07 -4.50 -8.53
C ARG A 95 1.97 -3.08 -7.99
N GLN A 96 3.05 -2.60 -7.37
CA GLN A 96 3.27 -1.18 -7.07
C GLN A 96 4.76 -0.86 -7.14
N ALA A 97 5.10 0.43 -7.19
CA ALA A 97 6.47 0.90 -7.10
C ALA A 97 6.59 2.01 -6.06
N VAL A 98 7.61 1.94 -5.22
CA VAL A 98 7.85 2.89 -4.14
C VAL A 98 9.30 3.38 -4.12
N ALA A 99 9.51 4.66 -3.88
CA ALA A 99 10.81 5.23 -3.58
C ALA A 99 11.04 5.17 -2.07
N ILE A 100 12.17 4.61 -1.66
CA ILE A 100 12.57 4.52 -0.26
C ILE A 100 13.86 5.31 -0.09
N ASP A 101 13.77 6.42 0.63
CA ASP A 101 14.92 7.21 1.04
C ASP A 101 15.44 6.70 2.37
N TYR A 102 16.75 6.52 2.47
CA TYR A 102 17.38 5.99 3.68
C TYR A 102 18.78 6.58 3.91
N VAL A 103 19.22 6.48 5.17
CA VAL A 103 20.58 6.81 5.60
C VAL A 103 21.26 5.55 6.08
N LEU A 104 22.49 5.35 5.60
CA LEU A 104 23.43 4.38 6.17
C LEU A 104 24.12 5.05 7.36
N THR A 105 23.77 4.66 8.57
CA THR A 105 24.14 5.35 9.81
C THR A 105 25.61 5.16 10.19
N ASP A 106 26.21 4.07 9.75
CA ASP A 106 27.64 3.76 9.91
C ASP A 106 28.54 4.72 9.11
N ARG A 107 28.07 5.18 7.95
CA ARG A 107 28.82 6.02 7.00
C ARG A 107 28.23 7.42 6.79
N GLN A 108 27.05 7.70 7.38
CA GLN A 108 26.29 8.94 7.22
C GLN A 108 25.99 9.28 5.75
N VAL A 109 25.65 8.27 4.94
CA VAL A 109 25.37 8.43 3.51
C VAL A 109 23.87 8.33 3.25
N VAL A 110 23.30 9.35 2.58
CA VAL A 110 21.91 9.36 2.11
C VAL A 110 21.82 8.63 0.77
N ARG A 111 20.83 7.78 0.62
CA ARG A 111 20.55 7.03 -0.61
C ARG A 111 19.05 6.89 -0.83
N GLN A 112 18.72 6.54 -2.07
CA GLN A 112 17.36 6.20 -2.49
C GLN A 112 17.40 4.88 -3.24
N ILE A 113 16.39 4.05 -3.03
CA ILE A 113 16.13 2.86 -3.82
C ILE A 113 14.69 2.87 -4.32
N ILE A 114 14.50 2.39 -5.55
CA ILE A 114 13.17 2.15 -6.11
C ILE A 114 12.85 0.67 -5.90
N ASP A 115 11.84 0.41 -5.09
CA ASP A 115 11.39 -0.94 -4.77
C ASP A 115 10.14 -1.28 -5.58
N TYR A 116 10.32 -2.15 -6.58
CA TYR A 116 9.25 -2.69 -7.41
C TYR A 116 8.65 -3.90 -6.70
N GLN A 117 7.37 -3.82 -6.35
CA GLN A 117 6.71 -4.81 -5.52
C GLN A 117 5.67 -5.56 -6.35
N VAL A 118 5.74 -6.89 -6.33
CA VAL A 118 4.67 -7.75 -6.86
C VAL A 118 4.11 -8.56 -5.70
N TRP A 119 2.78 -8.52 -5.59
CA TRP A 119 1.98 -9.18 -4.56
C TRP A 119 1.08 -10.22 -5.22
N GLU A 120 1.11 -11.44 -4.70
CA GLU A 120 0.33 -12.57 -5.20
C GLU A 120 -0.43 -13.24 -4.05
N SER A 121 -1.62 -13.74 -4.36
CA SER A 121 -2.41 -14.57 -3.48
C SER A 121 -2.73 -15.90 -4.16
N GLU A 122 -2.55 -17.00 -3.42
CA GLU A 122 -2.84 -18.36 -3.88
C GLU A 122 -4.18 -18.89 -3.33
N ASP A 123 -4.84 -18.11 -2.48
CA ASP A 123 -6.03 -18.48 -1.71
C ASP A 123 -7.19 -17.50 -1.97
N GLU A 124 -7.33 -17.08 -3.23
CA GLU A 124 -8.40 -16.21 -3.73
C GLU A 124 -8.47 -14.84 -3.03
N GLY A 125 -7.31 -14.28 -2.70
CA GLY A 125 -7.18 -12.94 -2.12
C GLY A 125 -7.26 -12.90 -0.59
N LYS A 126 -7.17 -14.04 0.10
CA LYS A 126 -7.20 -14.06 1.58
C LYS A 126 -5.84 -13.72 2.18
N THR A 127 -4.77 -14.29 1.63
CA THR A 127 -3.38 -14.10 2.07
C THR A 127 -2.55 -13.60 0.91
N TRP A 128 -1.73 -12.59 1.18
CA TRP A 128 -0.91 -11.92 0.16
C TRP A 128 0.57 -12.04 0.50
N TYR A 129 1.32 -12.52 -0.48
CA TYR A 129 2.76 -12.67 -0.40
C TYR A 129 3.43 -11.82 -1.45
N ARG A 130 4.64 -11.38 -1.12
CA ARG A 130 5.51 -10.65 -2.01
C ARG A 130 6.36 -11.64 -2.79
N THR A 131 6.35 -11.56 -4.12
CA THR A 131 7.13 -12.46 -4.99
C THR A 131 8.43 -11.84 -5.50
N THR A 132 8.51 -10.51 -5.49
CA THR A 132 9.77 -9.78 -5.67
C THR A 132 10.61 -9.87 -4.41
N PRO A 133 11.96 -10.00 -4.51
CA PRO A 133 12.85 -9.90 -3.37
C PRO A 133 12.69 -8.56 -2.64
N VAL A 134 12.99 -8.55 -1.34
CA VAL A 134 13.09 -7.30 -0.57
C VAL A 134 14.21 -6.39 -1.11
N PRO A 135 14.08 -5.06 -0.97
CA PRO A 135 15.06 -4.12 -1.49
C PRO A 135 16.42 -4.26 -0.79
N GLN A 136 17.50 -4.17 -1.58
CA GLN A 136 18.88 -4.28 -1.08
C GLN A 136 19.44 -2.92 -0.65
N PHE A 137 19.50 -2.68 0.65
CA PHE A 137 20.11 -1.48 1.23
C PHE A 137 21.64 -1.58 1.24
N ARG A 138 22.33 -0.70 0.50
CA ARG A 138 23.79 -0.69 0.34
C ARG A 138 24.33 0.71 0.12
#